data_AF-O32959-F1
#
_entry.id   AF-O32959-F1
#
_cell.length_a   1.000
_cell.length_b   1.000
_cell.length_c   1.000
_cell.angle_alpha   90.00
_cell.angle_beta   90.00
_cell.angle_gamma   90.00
#
_symmetry.space_group_name_H-M   'P 1'
#
loop_
_entity.id
_entity.type
_entity.pdbx_description
1 polymer ?
#
loop_
_entity_poly.entity_id
_entity_poly.type
_entity_poly.pdbx_seq_one_letter_code
_entity_poly.pdbx_strand_id
1 'polypeptide(L)'
;MACSVQMPALGESVTEGTVTRWLKQEGDTVELDEPLVEVSTDKVDTEIPSPAAGVLTKIIAQEDDTVEVGGELAVIGAPSEAAAAAPAPRPEPKAQPEPAASSQPAAPAQQPSGAATATPVLMPELGESVTEGTVTRWLKKIGDSVQADEPLVEVSTDKVDTEIPSPVAGVLVSITTNEDTTVPVGGELARIGVTLDSIATPAPAPRAESVPSRPTPARKEANGAPYVTPLVRKLATENNIDLAKVIGTGVGGRIRKQDVLAAAEQRKQQQAPTSAPSAAAPTPTPVLAHLRGTTQKVSRIRQITAKKTRESLQATAQLTQTHEVDMAKIVGLRAKAKAAFAEREGVNLTFLPFIAKAAIDALKIHPNINASYNEDTKEITYYDAEHLGFAIDTDKGLLSPVIHYAGDLSLAGLARAIVDIAARARSGNLKPEELSGGTFTITNIGSQGALFDTPILVPPQAAMLGIGAIVKRPRVVIDASGNESIGVRAICYLPLTYDHRLIDGADAGRFLTTIKHRLEEGAFEADLGL
;
A
#
# COMPACT_ATOMS: atom_id res chain seq x y z
N MET A 1 -36.69 -1.22 43.33
CA MET A 1 -35.53 -0.57 43.98
C MET A 1 -34.37 -0.66 43.02
N ALA A 2 -33.58 0.40 42.88
CA ALA A 2 -32.39 0.39 42.04
C ALA A 2 -31.24 -0.25 42.82
N CYS A 3 -30.61 -1.28 42.25
CA CYS A 3 -29.44 -1.95 42.80
C CYS A 3 -28.19 -1.42 42.09
N SER A 4 -27.23 -0.89 42.85
CA SER A 4 -25.95 -0.41 42.31
C SER A 4 -25.00 -1.61 42.16
N VAL A 5 -24.44 -1.78 40.96
CA VAL A 5 -23.40 -2.77 40.68
C VAL A 5 -22.07 -2.11 40.97
N GLN A 6 -21.34 -2.63 41.96
CA GLN A 6 -20.04 -2.09 42.38
C GLN A 6 -18.90 -3.01 41.96
N MET A 7 -17.71 -2.44 41.76
CA MET A 7 -16.49 -3.19 41.52
C MET A 7 -16.17 -4.08 42.74
N PRO A 8 -16.21 -5.42 42.62
CA PRO A 8 -15.89 -6.31 43.73
C PRO A 8 -14.38 -6.35 43.97
N ALA A 9 -13.97 -6.84 45.15
CA ALA A 9 -12.56 -7.09 45.42
C ALA A 9 -12.07 -8.30 44.61
N LEU A 10 -11.23 -8.07 43.59
CA LEU A 10 -10.72 -9.10 42.67
C LEU A 10 -9.42 -9.76 43.16
N GLY A 11 -9.07 -9.59 44.44
CA GLY A 11 -7.90 -10.21 45.09
C GLY A 11 -7.33 -9.34 46.22
N GLU A 12 -6.58 -9.92 47.16
CA GLU A 12 -6.04 -9.22 48.34
C GLU A 12 -5.06 -8.07 48.01
N SER A 13 -4.54 -8.02 46.77
CA SER A 13 -3.58 -7.00 46.30
C SER A 13 -4.07 -6.14 45.14
N VAL A 14 -5.35 -6.22 44.74
CA VAL A 14 -5.90 -5.45 43.60
C VAL A 14 -6.72 -4.27 44.12
N THR A 15 -6.29 -3.04 43.79
CA THR A 15 -6.93 -1.80 44.26
C THR A 15 -7.85 -1.14 43.23
N GLU A 16 -7.70 -1.47 41.95
CA GLU A 16 -8.49 -0.94 40.83
C GLU A 16 -8.55 -1.95 39.68
N GLY A 17 -9.56 -1.83 38.82
CA GLY A 17 -9.71 -2.64 37.60
C GLY A 17 -10.21 -1.80 36.43
N THR A 18 -9.77 -2.13 35.21
CA THR A 18 -10.17 -1.43 33.97
C THR A 18 -11.24 -2.23 33.24
N VAL A 19 -12.36 -1.58 32.91
CA VAL A 19 -13.44 -2.21 32.15
C VAL A 19 -12.95 -2.49 30.73
N THR A 20 -12.90 -3.76 30.30
CA THR A 20 -12.48 -4.11 28.93
C THR A 20 -13.65 -4.17 27.96
N ARG A 21 -14.79 -4.71 28.41
CA ARG A 21 -15.94 -4.91 27.54
C ARG A 21 -17.25 -5.07 28.31
N TRP A 22 -18.32 -4.43 27.83
CA TRP A 22 -19.68 -4.70 28.31
C TRP A 22 -20.32 -5.85 27.53
N LEU A 23 -20.88 -6.82 28.26
CA LEU A 23 -21.60 -7.97 27.71
C LEU A 23 -23.11 -7.69 27.57
N LYS A 24 -23.60 -6.63 28.23
CA LYS A 24 -25.00 -6.18 28.25
C LYS A 24 -25.09 -4.68 28.03
N GLN A 25 -26.14 -4.23 27.34
CA GLN A 25 -26.40 -2.81 27.04
C GLN A 25 -27.48 -2.21 27.93
N GLU A 26 -27.52 -0.88 28.02
CA GLU A 26 -28.61 -0.18 28.71
C GLU A 26 -29.97 -0.56 28.10
N GLY A 27 -30.88 -1.07 28.92
CA GLY A 27 -32.17 -1.60 28.52
C GLY A 27 -32.24 -3.13 28.45
N ASP A 28 -31.12 -3.84 28.54
CA ASP A 28 -31.11 -5.30 28.55
C ASP A 28 -31.60 -5.86 29.88
N THR A 29 -32.34 -6.97 29.81
CA THR A 29 -32.74 -7.75 30.99
C THR A 29 -31.60 -8.68 31.39
N VAL A 30 -31.31 -8.72 32.69
CA VAL A 30 -30.21 -9.48 33.29
C VAL A 30 -30.74 -10.31 34.46
N GLU A 31 -30.30 -11.56 34.57
CA GLU A 31 -30.61 -12.45 35.69
C GLU A 31 -29.57 -12.31 36.82
N LEU A 32 -29.89 -12.83 38.01
CA LEU A 32 -28.95 -12.91 39.13
C LEU A 32 -27.77 -13.83 38.74
N ASP A 33 -26.55 -13.40 39.05
CA ASP A 33 -25.29 -14.10 38.73
C ASP A 33 -24.94 -14.20 37.23
N GLU A 34 -25.66 -13.49 36.35
CA GLU A 34 -25.35 -13.43 34.92
C GLU A 34 -24.18 -12.46 34.63
N PRO A 35 -23.19 -12.81 33.77
CA PRO A 35 -22.04 -11.94 33.49
C PRO A 35 -22.45 -10.64 32.78
N LEU A 36 -22.05 -9.50 33.34
CA LEU A 36 -22.43 -8.16 32.86
C LEU A 36 -21.29 -7.45 32.11
N VAL A 37 -20.09 -7.53 32.66
CA VAL A 37 -18.94 -6.73 32.23
C VAL A 37 -17.64 -7.49 32.50
N GLU A 38 -16.72 -7.44 31.54
CA GLU A 38 -15.36 -7.94 31.67
C GLU A 38 -14.46 -6.81 32.20
N VAL A 39 -13.64 -7.15 33.20
CA VAL A 39 -12.69 -6.21 33.82
C VAL A 39 -11.31 -6.83 33.83
N SER A 40 -10.33 -6.08 33.34
CA SER A 40 -8.91 -6.44 33.38
C SER A 40 -8.22 -5.82 34.58
N THR A 41 -7.38 -6.62 35.23
CA THR A 41 -6.49 -6.19 36.32
C THR A 41 -5.05 -6.49 35.93
N ASP A 42 -4.07 -5.99 36.71
CA ASP A 42 -2.64 -6.27 36.50
C ASP A 42 -2.32 -7.78 36.37
N LYS A 43 -3.16 -8.66 36.94
CA LYS A 43 -2.89 -10.11 37.02
C LYS A 43 -3.79 -10.99 36.17
N VAL A 44 -5.07 -10.66 36.01
CA VAL A 44 -6.06 -11.50 35.31
C VAL A 44 -7.25 -10.67 34.83
N ASP A 45 -7.86 -11.12 33.74
CA ASP A 45 -9.18 -10.68 33.29
C ASP A 45 -10.27 -11.47 34.03
N THR A 46 -11.29 -10.79 34.54
CA THR A 46 -12.39 -11.41 35.30
C THR A 46 -13.74 -10.82 34.87
N GLU A 47 -14.73 -11.69 34.71
CA GLU A 47 -16.12 -11.29 34.45
C GLU A 47 -16.83 -10.95 35.77
N ILE A 48 -17.49 -9.78 35.82
CA ILE A 48 -18.30 -9.37 36.97
C ILE A 48 -19.75 -9.81 36.74
N PRO A 49 -20.28 -10.71 37.59
CA PRO A 49 -21.67 -11.14 37.51
C PRO A 49 -22.64 -10.11 38.11
N SER A 50 -23.90 -10.19 37.69
CA SER A 50 -24.97 -9.32 38.16
C SER A 50 -25.37 -9.63 39.62
N PRO A 51 -25.35 -8.64 40.54
CA PRO A 51 -25.76 -8.84 41.93
C PRO A 51 -27.29 -8.95 42.12
N ALA A 52 -28.10 -8.67 41.08
CA ALA A 52 -29.56 -8.76 41.13
C ALA A 52 -30.18 -8.97 39.74
N ALA A 53 -31.30 -9.69 39.67
CA ALA A 53 -32.10 -9.78 38.45
C ALA A 53 -32.88 -8.47 38.21
N GLY A 54 -32.84 -7.94 36.99
CA GLY A 54 -33.51 -6.69 36.62
C GLY A 54 -33.18 -6.20 35.21
N VAL A 55 -33.38 -4.90 34.96
CA VAL A 55 -33.00 -4.25 33.69
C VAL A 55 -31.82 -3.32 33.95
N LEU A 56 -30.79 -3.38 33.10
CA LEU A 56 -29.65 -2.47 33.16
C LEU A 56 -30.12 -1.06 32.79
N THR A 57 -30.33 -0.20 33.78
CA THR A 57 -30.93 1.13 33.54
C THR A 57 -29.93 2.19 33.11
N LYS A 58 -28.68 2.06 33.57
CA LYS A 58 -27.63 3.04 33.29
C LYS A 58 -26.24 2.46 33.54
N ILE A 59 -25.33 2.64 32.59
CA ILE A 59 -23.91 2.33 32.71
C ILE A 59 -23.20 3.61 33.19
N ILE A 60 -22.43 3.51 34.28
CA ILE A 60 -21.71 4.64 34.90
C ILE A 60 -20.25 4.62 34.45
N ALA A 61 -19.62 3.45 34.39
CA ALA A 61 -18.25 3.26 33.90
C ALA A 61 -18.26 2.70 32.47
N GLN A 62 -17.66 3.42 31.52
CA GLN A 62 -17.60 2.97 30.12
C GLN A 62 -16.45 1.98 29.91
N GLU A 63 -16.45 1.32 28.76
CA GLU A 63 -15.28 0.55 28.32
C GLU A 63 -14.03 1.45 28.33
N ASP A 64 -12.91 0.90 28.75
CA ASP A 64 -11.62 1.55 29.02
C ASP A 64 -11.55 2.48 30.25
N ASP A 65 -12.59 2.58 31.07
CA ASP A 65 -12.53 3.31 32.35
C ASP A 65 -11.90 2.46 33.47
N THR A 66 -10.97 3.05 34.23
CA THR A 66 -10.39 2.46 35.45
C THR A 66 -11.23 2.84 36.67
N VAL A 67 -11.70 1.83 37.40
CA VAL A 67 -12.59 1.99 38.56
C VAL A 67 -11.95 1.32 39.79
N GLU A 68 -11.88 2.07 40.89
CA GLU A 68 -11.38 1.56 42.18
C GLU A 68 -12.34 0.49 42.76
N VAL A 69 -11.80 -0.43 43.57
CA VAL A 69 -12.63 -1.43 44.28
C VAL A 69 -13.69 -0.72 45.14
N GLY A 70 -14.96 -1.09 44.96
CA GLY A 70 -16.12 -0.44 45.57
C GLY A 70 -16.73 0.71 44.76
N GLY A 71 -16.11 1.11 43.62
CA GLY A 71 -16.65 2.10 42.70
C GLY A 71 -17.89 1.59 41.94
N GLU A 72 -18.78 2.51 41.56
CA GLU A 72 -20.03 2.16 40.86
C GLU A 72 -19.81 1.91 39.36
N LEU A 73 -20.24 0.75 38.87
CA LEU A 73 -20.14 0.35 37.46
C LEU A 73 -21.44 0.62 36.69
N ALA A 74 -22.59 0.24 37.26
CA ALA A 74 -23.89 0.42 36.64
C ALA A 74 -25.05 0.34 37.64
N VAL A 75 -26.26 0.67 37.19
CA VAL A 75 -27.49 0.60 38.00
C VAL A 75 -28.50 -0.34 37.37
N ILE A 76 -28.98 -1.31 38.15
CA ILE A 76 -30.01 -2.27 37.76
C ILE A 76 -31.34 -1.88 38.40
N GLY A 77 -32.36 -1.66 37.59
CA GLY A 77 -33.73 -1.35 38.04
C GLY A 77 -34.62 -2.59 38.06
N ALA A 78 -35.62 -2.61 38.94
CA ALA A 78 -36.68 -3.62 38.86
C ALA A 78 -37.53 -3.40 37.60
N PRO A 79 -37.98 -4.47 36.92
CA PRO A 79 -38.89 -4.33 35.80
C PRO A 79 -40.27 -3.90 36.34
N SER A 80 -40.56 -2.60 36.35
CA SER A 80 -41.94 -2.11 36.46
C SER A 80 -42.10 -0.68 35.95
N GLU A 81 -43.21 -0.51 35.23
CA GLU A 81 -43.75 0.64 34.52
C GLU A 81 -43.75 1.97 35.30
N ALA A 82 -43.49 3.05 34.56
CA ALA A 82 -44.17 4.32 34.79
C ALA A 82 -44.98 4.69 33.54
N ALA A 83 -46.30 4.62 33.71
CA ALA A 83 -47.32 5.00 32.75
C ALA A 83 -47.43 6.52 32.54
N ALA A 84 -47.94 6.91 31.36
CA ALA A 84 -48.83 8.06 31.20
C ALA A 84 -49.88 7.83 30.08
N ALA A 85 -51.07 7.33 30.50
CA ALA A 85 -52.47 7.54 30.06
C ALA A 85 -52.92 7.59 28.56
N ALA A 86 -53.46 6.44 28.07
CA ALA A 86 -54.77 6.06 27.45
C ALA A 86 -55.50 6.91 26.32
N PRO A 87 -56.44 6.34 25.47
CA PRO A 87 -57.10 5.00 25.51
C PRO A 87 -57.39 4.21 24.17
N ALA A 88 -57.53 2.87 24.33
CA ALA A 88 -58.48 1.86 23.75
C ALA A 88 -58.55 1.54 22.21
N PRO A 89 -58.84 0.27 21.76
CA PRO A 89 -59.74 -0.73 22.38
C PRO A 89 -59.34 -2.25 22.43
N ARG A 90 -60.02 -2.95 23.38
CA ARG A 90 -60.55 -4.34 23.57
C ARG A 90 -60.19 -5.57 22.67
N PRO A 91 -60.40 -6.84 23.15
CA PRO A 91 -59.39 -7.92 23.13
C PRO A 91 -59.79 -9.27 22.45
N GLU A 92 -58.75 -10.04 22.05
CA GLU A 92 -58.52 -11.52 21.99
C GLU A 92 -59.60 -12.50 21.43
N PRO A 93 -59.28 -13.75 20.93
CA PRO A 93 -58.13 -14.62 21.28
C PRO A 93 -57.49 -15.51 20.16
N LYS A 94 -56.47 -16.27 20.59
CA LYS A 94 -55.63 -17.31 19.92
C LYS A 94 -56.30 -18.33 18.98
N ALA A 95 -55.55 -18.79 17.97
CA ALA A 95 -55.36 -20.23 17.64
C ALA A 95 -54.15 -20.45 16.69
N GLN A 96 -53.31 -21.45 17.01
CA GLN A 96 -52.39 -22.20 16.11
C GLN A 96 -53.22 -23.38 15.53
N PRO A 97 -52.99 -23.98 14.32
CA PRO A 97 -51.69 -24.39 13.74
C PRO A 97 -51.51 -24.31 12.18
N GLU A 98 -50.33 -24.71 11.71
CA GLU A 98 -49.84 -24.99 10.32
C GLU A 98 -50.87 -25.62 9.35
N PRO A 99 -50.73 -25.56 7.99
CA PRO A 99 -49.48 -25.78 7.23
C PRO A 99 -49.28 -25.04 5.87
N ALA A 100 -48.07 -25.19 5.32
CA ALA A 100 -47.63 -25.25 3.91
C ALA A 100 -48.33 -24.48 2.76
N ALA A 101 -47.44 -23.89 1.94
CA ALA A 101 -47.54 -23.54 0.51
C ALA A 101 -48.38 -22.30 0.12
N SER A 102 -47.72 -21.29 -0.45
CA SER A 102 -47.49 -21.22 -1.91
C SER A 102 -47.00 -19.82 -2.31
N SER A 103 -45.84 -19.74 -2.94
CA SER A 103 -45.57 -18.69 -3.94
C SER A 103 -44.69 -19.28 -5.03
N GLN A 104 -45.34 -19.50 -6.17
CA GLN A 104 -44.78 -19.96 -7.44
C GLN A 104 -44.51 -18.72 -8.34
N PRO A 105 -43.92 -18.87 -9.54
CA PRO A 105 -42.52 -18.55 -9.80
C PRO A 105 -42.35 -17.41 -10.82
N ALA A 106 -41.26 -16.64 -10.72
CA ALA A 106 -40.83 -15.75 -11.79
C ALA A 106 -39.96 -16.51 -12.80
N ALA A 107 -40.45 -16.59 -14.03
CA ALA A 107 -39.84 -17.26 -15.17
C ALA A 107 -38.61 -16.48 -15.73
N PRO A 108 -37.73 -17.16 -16.49
CA PRO A 108 -36.33 -16.77 -16.68
C PRO A 108 -36.12 -15.82 -17.89
N ALA A 109 -35.18 -14.89 -17.75
CA ALA A 109 -34.65 -14.13 -18.88
C ALA A 109 -33.52 -14.91 -19.57
N GLN A 110 -33.57 -14.88 -20.91
CA GLN A 110 -32.87 -15.77 -21.84
C GLN A 110 -31.35 -15.57 -21.93
N GLN A 111 -30.62 -16.68 -22.02
CA GLN A 111 -29.26 -16.77 -22.56
C GLN A 111 -29.25 -16.54 -24.08
N PRO A 112 -28.22 -15.88 -24.65
CA PRO A 112 -27.77 -16.17 -25.99
C PRO A 112 -26.88 -17.42 -25.94
N SER A 113 -27.41 -18.53 -26.46
CA SER A 113 -26.61 -19.67 -26.89
C SER A 113 -25.78 -19.26 -28.12
N GLY A 114 -24.51 -18.99 -27.91
CA GLY A 114 -23.47 -19.04 -28.94
C GLY A 114 -22.35 -19.93 -28.43
N ALA A 115 -22.32 -21.18 -28.86
CA ALA A 115 -21.26 -22.14 -28.55
C ALA A 115 -19.94 -21.64 -29.15
N ALA A 116 -19.17 -20.90 -28.35
CA ALA A 116 -17.74 -20.78 -28.49
C ALA A 116 -17.13 -21.67 -27.40
N THR A 117 -16.20 -22.55 -27.77
CA THR A 117 -15.44 -23.41 -26.86
C THR A 117 -14.78 -22.56 -25.77
N ALA A 118 -15.40 -22.52 -24.59
CA ALA A 118 -14.87 -21.83 -23.41
C ALA A 118 -14.37 -22.88 -22.41
N THR A 119 -13.10 -22.80 -22.05
CA THR A 119 -12.45 -23.70 -21.10
C THR A 119 -12.71 -23.21 -19.67
N PRO A 120 -13.25 -24.04 -18.77
CA PRO A 120 -13.45 -23.67 -17.38
C PRO A 120 -12.11 -23.59 -16.64
N VAL A 121 -11.92 -22.55 -15.84
CA VAL A 121 -10.81 -22.39 -14.90
C VAL A 121 -11.30 -22.88 -13.54
N LEU A 122 -10.71 -23.96 -13.04
CA LEU A 122 -11.06 -24.56 -11.77
C LEU A 122 -10.08 -24.15 -10.68
N MET A 123 -10.56 -24.14 -9.44
CA MET A 123 -9.70 -23.97 -8.25
C MET A 123 -8.70 -25.14 -8.17
N PRO A 124 -7.38 -24.91 -8.27
CA PRO A 124 -6.38 -25.97 -8.22
C PRO A 124 -6.18 -26.48 -6.78
N GLU A 125 -5.56 -27.66 -6.64
CA GLU A 125 -5.14 -28.19 -5.33
C GLU A 125 -3.98 -27.35 -4.77
N LEU A 126 -4.25 -26.53 -3.76
CA LEU A 126 -3.29 -25.60 -3.14
C LEU A 126 -2.51 -26.24 -1.98
N GLY A 127 -2.20 -27.55 -2.08
CA GLY A 127 -1.46 -28.34 -1.09
C GLY A 127 -2.32 -29.42 -0.42
N GLU A 128 -1.66 -30.48 0.10
CA GLU A 128 -2.32 -31.72 0.58
C GLU A 128 -3.31 -31.55 1.75
N SER A 129 -3.39 -30.35 2.36
CA SER A 129 -4.29 -30.05 3.49
C SER A 129 -5.28 -28.91 3.26
N VAL A 130 -5.36 -28.31 2.06
CA VAL A 130 -6.25 -27.17 1.76
C VAL A 130 -7.51 -27.66 1.03
N THR A 131 -8.69 -27.43 1.61
CA THR A 131 -9.97 -27.95 1.09
C THR A 131 -10.81 -26.90 0.36
N GLU A 132 -10.57 -25.62 0.61
CA GLU A 132 -11.26 -24.48 -0.01
C GLU A 132 -10.38 -23.22 0.01
N GLY A 133 -10.70 -22.25 -0.85
CA GLY A 133 -10.02 -20.96 -0.92
C GLY A 133 -10.99 -19.82 -1.20
N THR A 134 -10.74 -18.65 -0.62
CA THR A 134 -11.58 -17.46 -0.76
C THR A 134 -11.00 -16.51 -1.81
N VAL A 135 -11.81 -16.14 -2.81
CA VAL A 135 -11.39 -15.19 -3.84
C VAL A 135 -11.23 -13.81 -3.24
N THR A 136 -10.01 -13.31 -3.14
CA THR A 136 -9.74 -11.97 -2.58
C THR A 136 -9.83 -10.89 -3.65
N ARG A 137 -9.35 -11.17 -4.87
CA ARG A 137 -9.30 -10.16 -5.92
C ARG A 137 -9.16 -10.73 -7.33
N TRP A 138 -9.94 -10.20 -8.27
CA TRP A 138 -9.72 -10.45 -9.70
C TRP A 138 -8.67 -9.52 -10.30
N LEU A 139 -7.64 -10.11 -10.91
CA LEU A 139 -6.57 -9.38 -11.59
C LEU A 139 -6.93 -9.03 -13.05
N LYS A 140 -7.91 -9.74 -13.62
CA LYS A 140 -8.41 -9.56 -15.00
C LYS A 140 -9.92 -9.38 -15.03
N LYS A 141 -10.41 -8.55 -15.95
CA LYS A 141 -11.84 -8.27 -16.13
C LYS A 141 -12.44 -9.07 -17.27
N ILE A 142 -13.76 -9.28 -17.24
CA ILE A 142 -14.49 -9.92 -18.35
C ILE A 142 -14.23 -9.11 -19.63
N GLY A 143 -13.71 -9.77 -20.65
CA GLY A 143 -13.29 -9.20 -21.92
C GLY A 143 -11.78 -9.00 -22.09
N ASP A 144 -10.97 -9.18 -21.04
CA ASP A 144 -9.51 -9.07 -21.13
C ASP A 144 -8.88 -10.31 -21.77
N SER A 145 -7.87 -10.10 -22.64
CA SER A 145 -7.05 -11.18 -23.19
C SER A 145 -5.99 -11.62 -22.18
N VAL A 146 -5.82 -12.93 -22.02
CA VAL A 146 -4.93 -13.58 -21.07
C VAL A 146 -4.09 -14.65 -21.77
N GLN A 147 -2.80 -14.73 -21.46
CA GLN A 147 -1.93 -15.81 -21.93
C GLN A 147 -2.05 -17.04 -21.01
N ALA A 148 -1.64 -18.21 -21.49
CA ALA A 148 -1.47 -19.36 -20.61
C ALA A 148 -0.39 -19.06 -19.56
N ASP A 149 -0.59 -19.54 -18.34
CA ASP A 149 0.25 -19.30 -17.16
C ASP A 149 0.27 -17.85 -16.64
N GLU A 150 -0.59 -16.95 -17.16
CA GLU A 150 -0.73 -15.58 -16.67
C GLU A 150 -1.71 -15.51 -15.48
N PRO A 151 -1.40 -14.78 -14.38
CA PRO A 151 -2.24 -14.73 -13.19
C PRO A 151 -3.61 -14.06 -13.44
N LEU A 152 -4.68 -14.71 -13.01
CA LEU A 152 -6.07 -14.29 -13.24
C LEU A 152 -6.77 -13.76 -11.99
N VAL A 153 -6.57 -14.44 -10.87
CA VAL A 153 -7.30 -14.22 -9.63
C VAL A 153 -6.42 -14.58 -8.44
N GLU A 154 -6.48 -13.76 -7.41
CA GLU A 154 -5.85 -14.02 -6.11
C GLU A 154 -6.84 -14.76 -5.23
N VAL A 155 -6.37 -15.86 -4.62
CA VAL A 155 -7.16 -16.67 -3.70
C VAL A 155 -6.39 -16.81 -2.39
N SER A 156 -7.07 -16.46 -1.31
CA SER A 156 -6.56 -16.62 0.05
C SER A 156 -7.01 -17.95 0.62
N THR A 157 -6.06 -18.68 1.19
CA THR A 157 -6.29 -19.91 1.94
C THR A 157 -5.89 -19.70 3.40
N ASP A 158 -6.21 -20.64 4.28
CA ASP A 158 -5.87 -20.59 5.70
C ASP A 158 -4.34 -20.57 5.98
N LYS A 159 -3.51 -20.77 4.96
CA LYS A 159 -2.04 -20.79 5.07
C LYS A 159 -1.31 -19.79 4.18
N VAL A 160 -1.75 -19.55 2.95
CA VAL A 160 -1.04 -18.71 1.97
C VAL A 160 -2.00 -18.09 0.95
N ASP A 161 -1.73 -16.84 0.55
CA ASP A 161 -2.36 -16.22 -0.62
C ASP A 161 -1.67 -16.71 -1.90
N THR A 162 -2.43 -17.30 -2.82
CA THR A 162 -1.89 -17.84 -4.07
C THR A 162 -2.59 -17.23 -5.28
N GLU A 163 -1.82 -16.86 -6.29
CA GLU A 163 -2.33 -16.43 -7.59
C GLU A 163 -2.65 -17.65 -8.44
N ILE A 164 -3.88 -17.73 -8.96
CA ILE A 164 -4.29 -18.80 -9.87
C ILE A 164 -3.99 -18.36 -11.31
N PRO A 165 -3.08 -19.05 -12.02
CA PRO A 165 -2.77 -18.74 -13.40
C PRO A 165 -3.83 -19.28 -14.37
N SER A 166 -3.88 -18.68 -15.55
CA SER A 166 -4.74 -19.13 -16.63
C SER A 166 -4.27 -20.46 -17.22
N PRO A 167 -5.12 -21.50 -17.31
CA PRO A 167 -4.73 -22.77 -17.90
C PRO A 167 -4.58 -22.72 -19.43
N VAL A 168 -5.15 -21.71 -20.10
CA VAL A 168 -5.11 -21.55 -21.57
C VAL A 168 -5.02 -20.08 -21.96
N ALA A 169 -4.42 -19.79 -23.13
CA ALA A 169 -4.47 -18.45 -23.70
C ALA A 169 -5.85 -18.19 -24.34
N GLY A 170 -6.46 -17.04 -24.04
CA GLY A 170 -7.78 -16.69 -24.54
C GLY A 170 -8.31 -15.38 -23.99
N VAL A 171 -9.63 -15.18 -24.02
CA VAL A 171 -10.31 -14.01 -23.46
C VAL A 171 -11.18 -14.46 -22.30
N LEU A 172 -11.17 -13.72 -21.19
CA LEU A 172 -12.03 -14.00 -20.03
C LEU A 172 -13.50 -13.72 -20.40
N VAL A 173 -14.31 -14.75 -20.58
CA VAL A 173 -15.70 -14.63 -21.09
C VAL A 173 -16.71 -14.43 -19.96
N SER A 174 -16.49 -15.05 -18.81
CA SER A 174 -17.36 -14.91 -17.65
C SER A 174 -16.63 -15.23 -16.35
N ILE A 175 -16.94 -14.48 -15.30
CA ILE A 175 -16.55 -14.76 -13.92
C ILE A 175 -17.75 -15.43 -13.24
N THR A 176 -17.56 -16.64 -12.73
CA THR A 176 -18.62 -17.43 -12.08
C THR A 176 -18.66 -17.17 -10.57
N THR A 177 -17.54 -16.72 -10.00
CA THR A 177 -17.37 -16.48 -8.56
C THR A 177 -16.92 -15.04 -8.30
N ASN A 178 -17.71 -14.29 -7.51
CA ASN A 178 -17.39 -12.92 -7.13
C ASN A 178 -16.30 -12.86 -6.04
N GLU A 179 -15.72 -11.68 -5.86
CA GLU A 179 -14.81 -11.39 -4.75
C GLU A 179 -15.50 -11.66 -3.39
N ASP A 180 -14.73 -12.02 -2.38
CA ASP A 180 -15.15 -12.43 -1.03
C ASP A 180 -15.97 -13.73 -0.95
N THR A 181 -15.96 -14.54 -2.02
CA THR A 181 -16.66 -15.83 -2.04
C THR A 181 -15.69 -17.00 -1.86
N THR A 182 -15.99 -17.91 -0.92
CA THR A 182 -15.24 -19.14 -0.67
C THR A 182 -15.64 -20.23 -1.66
N VAL A 183 -14.65 -20.87 -2.28
CA VAL A 183 -14.84 -21.91 -3.31
C VAL A 183 -14.03 -23.16 -2.93
N PRO A 184 -14.63 -24.36 -2.96
CA PRO A 184 -13.92 -25.60 -2.71
C PRO A 184 -12.93 -25.91 -3.84
N VAL A 185 -11.90 -26.70 -3.54
CA VAL A 185 -10.96 -27.20 -4.56
C VAL A 185 -11.75 -27.95 -5.65
N GLY A 186 -11.44 -27.64 -6.92
CA GLY A 186 -12.18 -28.12 -8.09
C GLY A 186 -13.43 -27.30 -8.47
N GLY A 187 -13.79 -26.26 -7.70
CA GLY A 187 -14.88 -25.35 -8.03
C GLY A 187 -14.57 -24.43 -9.21
N GLU A 188 -15.58 -24.07 -10.01
CA GLU A 188 -15.41 -23.22 -11.21
C GLU A 188 -15.27 -21.74 -10.82
N LEU A 189 -14.18 -21.11 -11.25
CA LEU A 189 -13.88 -19.69 -10.96
C LEU A 189 -14.29 -18.78 -12.13
N ALA A 190 -13.94 -19.16 -13.34
CA ALA A 190 -14.25 -18.41 -14.56
C ALA A 190 -14.18 -19.30 -15.82
N ARG A 191 -14.56 -18.73 -16.97
CA ARG A 191 -14.45 -19.38 -18.29
C ARG A 191 -13.64 -18.55 -19.26
N ILE A 192 -12.72 -19.20 -19.98
CA ILE A 192 -11.84 -18.57 -20.96
C ILE A 192 -12.17 -19.07 -22.36
N GLY A 193 -12.51 -18.16 -23.26
CA GLY A 193 -12.77 -18.45 -24.67
C GLY A 193 -11.49 -18.37 -25.49
N VAL A 194 -11.19 -19.40 -26.28
CA VAL A 194 -10.03 -19.38 -27.20
C VAL A 194 -10.47 -18.80 -28.53
N THR A 195 -9.83 -17.70 -28.95
CA THR A 195 -9.78 -17.32 -30.38
C THR A 195 -8.61 -18.04 -31.03
N LEU A 196 -8.91 -18.90 -32.00
CA LEU A 196 -7.93 -19.61 -32.82
C LEU A 196 -7.14 -18.62 -33.68
N ASP A 197 -6.04 -18.07 -33.16
CA ASP A 197 -4.94 -17.52 -33.96
C ASP A 197 -3.72 -17.22 -33.06
N SER A 198 -2.90 -18.24 -32.78
CA SER A 198 -1.42 -18.15 -32.76
C SER A 198 -0.76 -19.35 -32.10
N ILE A 199 -0.14 -20.19 -32.93
CA ILE A 199 1.08 -20.94 -32.56
C ILE A 199 2.06 -20.71 -33.71
N ALA A 200 3.21 -20.05 -33.47
CA ALA A 200 4.43 -20.24 -34.26
C ALA A 200 5.68 -19.59 -33.63
N THR A 201 6.70 -20.44 -33.44
CA THR A 201 8.09 -20.26 -32.93
C THR A 201 9.04 -19.74 -34.05
N PRO A 202 10.29 -19.24 -33.77
CA PRO A 202 10.98 -18.22 -34.59
C PRO A 202 12.25 -18.64 -35.38
N ALA A 203 12.73 -17.68 -36.22
CA ALA A 203 14.11 -17.42 -36.76
C ALA A 203 14.59 -18.16 -38.04
N PRO A 204 15.65 -17.72 -38.81
CA PRO A 204 16.45 -16.45 -38.84
C PRO A 204 16.72 -15.84 -40.28
N ALA A 205 17.54 -14.76 -40.32
CA ALA A 205 17.87 -13.79 -41.40
C ALA A 205 18.76 -14.28 -42.60
N PRO A 206 19.01 -13.49 -43.70
CA PRO A 206 20.07 -12.44 -43.68
C PRO A 206 19.98 -11.21 -44.65
N ARG A 207 20.58 -10.09 -44.18
CA ARG A 207 21.60 -9.13 -44.74
C ARG A 207 21.54 -8.44 -46.14
N ALA A 208 21.96 -7.14 -46.08
CA ALA A 208 22.65 -6.27 -47.07
C ALA A 208 21.81 -5.62 -48.21
N GLU A 209 22.04 -4.40 -48.73
CA GLU A 209 22.94 -3.26 -48.49
C GLU A 209 22.44 -2.04 -49.33
N SER A 210 22.67 -0.82 -48.82
CA SER A 210 22.91 0.53 -49.39
C SER A 210 22.60 1.01 -50.85
N VAL A 211 21.87 2.15 -50.93
CA VAL A 211 21.88 3.40 -51.79
C VAL A 211 21.80 3.37 -53.35
N PRO A 212 21.44 4.47 -54.10
CA PRO A 212 21.00 5.84 -53.73
C PRO A 212 19.78 6.43 -54.52
N SER A 213 19.42 7.68 -54.18
CA SER A 213 18.28 8.50 -54.62
C SER A 213 18.41 9.26 -55.96
N ARG A 214 17.23 9.65 -56.50
CA ARG A 214 16.85 10.84 -57.33
C ARG A 214 16.65 10.58 -58.85
N PRO A 215 15.85 11.37 -59.62
CA PRO A 215 14.65 12.21 -59.35
C PRO A 215 13.38 11.75 -60.12
N THR A 216 12.22 12.24 -59.70
CA THR A 216 10.91 12.12 -60.37
C THR A 216 10.80 12.98 -61.64
N PRO A 217 10.18 12.47 -62.73
CA PRO A 217 9.50 13.32 -63.71
C PRO A 217 7.98 13.11 -63.75
N ALA A 218 7.32 14.14 -64.27
CA ALA A 218 5.91 14.46 -64.17
C ALA A 218 4.94 13.58 -64.98
N ARG A 219 3.70 13.63 -64.52
CA ARG A 219 2.46 12.96 -64.94
C ARG A 219 2.04 13.21 -66.40
N LYS A 220 1.54 12.17 -67.05
CA LYS A 220 0.53 12.23 -68.13
C LYS A 220 -0.57 11.22 -67.85
N GLU A 221 -1.81 11.69 -67.83
CA GLU A 221 -3.02 10.86 -67.78
C GLU A 221 -3.29 10.27 -69.16
N ALA A 222 -3.57 8.97 -69.21
CA ALA A 222 -4.20 8.30 -70.34
C ALA A 222 -5.33 7.42 -69.81
N ASN A 223 -6.53 7.73 -70.29
CA ASN A 223 -7.80 7.17 -69.90
C ASN A 223 -7.99 5.80 -70.58
N GLY A 224 -8.05 4.73 -69.79
CA GLY A 224 -8.32 3.35 -70.21
C GLY A 224 -8.22 2.45 -68.99
N ALA A 225 -9.29 1.72 -68.66
CA ALA A 225 -9.35 0.89 -67.45
C ALA A 225 -8.10 -0.02 -67.37
N PRO A 226 -7.26 0.09 -66.33
CA PRO A 226 -5.98 -0.60 -66.31
C PRO A 226 -6.23 -2.11 -66.31
N TYR A 227 -5.58 -2.82 -67.22
CA TYR A 227 -5.59 -4.28 -67.23
C TYR A 227 -4.84 -4.79 -65.99
N VAL A 228 -5.59 -5.29 -65.00
CA VAL A 228 -5.06 -5.78 -63.73
C VAL A 228 -5.06 -7.32 -63.74
N THR A 229 -3.92 -7.92 -63.39
CA THR A 229 -3.81 -9.38 -63.30
C THR A 229 -4.64 -9.94 -62.12
N PRO A 230 -5.13 -11.19 -62.20
CA PRO A 230 -5.97 -11.79 -61.14
C PRO A 230 -5.34 -11.75 -59.74
N LEU A 231 -4.00 -11.87 -59.67
CA LEU A 231 -3.25 -11.79 -58.42
C LEU A 231 -3.34 -10.42 -57.75
N VAL A 232 -3.24 -9.34 -58.53
CA VAL A 232 -3.31 -7.96 -58.02
C VAL A 232 -4.73 -7.62 -57.59
N ARG A 233 -5.75 -8.16 -58.28
CA ARG A 233 -7.16 -8.04 -57.86
C ARG A 233 -7.41 -8.73 -56.53
N LYS A 234 -6.93 -9.98 -56.37
CA LYS A 234 -7.06 -10.72 -55.11
C LYS A 234 -6.38 -9.97 -53.95
N LEU A 235 -5.16 -9.48 -54.16
CA LEU A 235 -4.40 -8.76 -53.13
C LEU A 235 -5.03 -7.41 -52.75
N ALA A 236 -5.67 -6.73 -53.69
CA ALA A 236 -6.39 -5.49 -53.43
C ALA A 236 -7.70 -5.74 -52.67
N THR A 237 -8.42 -6.82 -52.98
CA THR A 237 -9.61 -7.23 -52.21
C THR A 237 -9.23 -7.62 -50.78
N GLU A 238 -8.16 -8.41 -50.59
CA GLU A 238 -7.67 -8.81 -49.26
C GLU A 238 -7.25 -7.62 -48.39
N ASN A 239 -6.73 -6.55 -48.99
CA ASN A 239 -6.27 -5.35 -48.27
C ASN A 239 -7.27 -4.18 -48.32
N ASN A 240 -8.49 -4.39 -48.84
CA ASN A 240 -9.53 -3.36 -49.02
C ASN A 240 -9.04 -2.10 -49.76
N ILE A 241 -8.32 -2.29 -50.87
CA ILE A 241 -7.71 -1.23 -51.66
C ILE A 241 -8.48 -1.03 -52.96
N ASP A 242 -8.91 0.21 -53.18
CA ASP A 242 -9.54 0.62 -54.42
C ASP A 242 -8.47 0.81 -55.51
N LEU A 243 -8.40 -0.14 -56.45
CA LEU A 243 -7.44 -0.14 -57.54
C LEU A 243 -7.57 1.06 -58.48
N ALA A 244 -8.72 1.76 -58.52
CA ALA A 244 -8.88 2.98 -59.30
C ALA A 244 -8.06 4.16 -58.73
N LYS A 245 -7.67 4.08 -57.45
CA LYS A 245 -6.91 5.12 -56.74
C LYS A 245 -5.42 4.81 -56.64
N VAL A 246 -4.98 3.63 -57.12
CA VAL A 246 -3.59 3.20 -57.07
C VAL A 246 -2.92 3.51 -58.40
N ILE A 247 -1.86 4.33 -58.35
CA ILE A 247 -1.05 4.65 -59.54
C ILE A 247 -0.08 3.49 -59.78
N GLY A 248 -0.25 2.78 -60.90
CA GLY A 248 0.58 1.63 -61.25
C GLY A 248 1.96 2.03 -61.78
N THR A 249 3.02 1.43 -61.23
CA THR A 249 4.42 1.72 -61.61
C THR A 249 4.95 0.80 -62.72
N GLY A 250 4.14 -0.13 -63.21
CA GLY A 250 4.52 -1.07 -64.27
C GLY A 250 4.52 -0.45 -65.67
N VAL A 251 5.31 -1.05 -66.58
CA VAL A 251 5.42 -0.63 -67.99
C VAL A 251 4.03 -0.48 -68.64
N GLY A 252 3.71 0.73 -69.07
CA GLY A 252 2.39 1.10 -69.62
C GLY A 252 1.32 1.45 -68.57
N GLY A 253 1.70 1.85 -67.36
CA GLY A 253 0.77 2.27 -66.30
C GLY A 253 0.10 1.13 -65.54
N ARG A 254 0.65 -0.09 -65.63
CA ARG A 254 0.08 -1.30 -65.01
C ARG A 254 0.31 -1.33 -63.51
N ILE A 255 -0.72 -1.66 -62.75
CA ILE A 255 -0.64 -1.82 -61.29
C ILE A 255 0.04 -3.15 -60.96
N ARG A 256 1.14 -3.10 -60.20
CA ARG A 256 1.91 -4.27 -59.75
C ARG A 256 1.57 -4.60 -58.29
N LYS A 257 1.97 -5.80 -57.85
CA LYS A 257 1.83 -6.26 -56.46
C LYS A 257 2.40 -5.25 -55.46
N GLN A 258 3.57 -4.67 -55.75
CA GLN A 258 4.22 -3.69 -54.90
C GLN A 258 3.40 -2.40 -54.72
N ASP A 259 2.64 -1.99 -55.72
CA ASP A 259 1.84 -0.76 -55.67
C ASP A 259 0.63 -0.93 -54.74
N VAL A 260 0.01 -2.12 -54.76
CA VAL A 260 -1.08 -2.48 -53.85
C VAL A 260 -0.57 -2.61 -52.41
N LEU A 261 0.61 -3.21 -52.20
CA LEU A 261 1.21 -3.32 -50.86
C LEU A 261 1.61 -1.95 -50.30
N ALA A 262 2.17 -1.06 -51.12
CA ALA A 262 2.50 0.30 -50.70
C ALA A 262 1.26 1.12 -50.33
N ALA A 263 0.18 0.98 -51.11
CA ALA A 263 -1.11 1.59 -50.78
C ALA A 263 -1.74 0.99 -49.51
N ALA A 264 -1.52 -0.30 -49.24
CA ALA A 264 -1.97 -0.96 -47.99
C ALA A 264 -1.27 -0.37 -46.77
N GLU A 265 0.05 -0.21 -46.86
CA GLU A 265 0.88 0.36 -45.79
C GLU A 265 0.55 1.83 -45.52
N GLN A 266 0.34 2.64 -46.57
CA GLN A 266 -0.11 4.02 -46.39
C GLN A 266 -1.48 4.10 -45.73
N ARG A 267 -2.41 3.20 -46.09
CA ARG A 267 -3.72 3.14 -45.44
C ARG A 267 -3.63 2.72 -43.98
N LYS A 268 -2.75 1.77 -43.63
CA LYS A 268 -2.48 1.40 -42.22
C LYS A 268 -1.88 2.57 -41.43
N GLN A 269 -1.01 3.36 -42.04
CA GLN A 269 -0.44 4.56 -41.41
C GLN A 269 -1.46 5.70 -41.25
N GLN A 270 -2.46 5.79 -42.13
CA GLN A 270 -3.57 6.76 -42.03
C GLN A 270 -4.78 6.27 -41.22
N GLN A 271 -4.88 4.96 -40.95
CA GLN A 271 -5.86 4.36 -40.03
C GLN A 271 -5.28 4.06 -38.65
N ALA A 272 -4.00 4.38 -38.41
CA ALA A 272 -3.50 4.53 -37.05
C ALA A 272 -4.35 5.61 -36.35
N PRO A 273 -4.97 5.30 -35.20
CA PRO A 273 -5.91 6.22 -34.58
C PRO A 273 -5.17 7.52 -34.27
N THR A 274 -5.66 8.62 -34.84
CA THR A 274 -5.34 9.94 -34.34
C THR A 274 -5.87 9.99 -32.91
N SER A 275 -4.97 10.01 -31.93
CA SER A 275 -5.32 10.09 -30.52
C SER A 275 -6.19 11.33 -30.29
N ALA A 276 -7.49 11.13 -30.12
CA ALA A 276 -8.36 12.13 -29.52
C ALA A 276 -7.74 12.55 -28.16
N PRO A 277 -7.91 13.80 -27.71
CA PRO A 277 -7.45 14.18 -26.38
C PRO A 277 -8.12 13.24 -25.40
N SER A 278 -7.32 12.40 -24.73
CA SER A 278 -7.80 11.54 -23.65
C SER A 278 -8.56 12.44 -22.68
N ALA A 279 -9.84 12.16 -22.47
CA ALA A 279 -10.57 12.76 -21.37
C ALA A 279 -9.70 12.55 -20.11
N ALA A 280 -9.37 13.65 -19.44
CA ALA A 280 -8.55 13.61 -18.25
C ALA A 280 -9.20 12.63 -17.27
N ALA A 281 -8.42 11.64 -16.81
CA ALA A 281 -8.87 10.78 -15.73
C ALA A 281 -9.35 11.65 -14.56
N PRO A 282 -10.46 11.30 -13.88
CA PRO A 282 -10.96 12.09 -12.77
C PRO A 282 -9.83 12.26 -11.76
N THR A 283 -9.52 13.51 -11.42
CA THR A 283 -8.53 13.83 -10.42
C THR A 283 -8.97 13.21 -9.09
N PRO A 284 -8.10 12.43 -8.41
CA PRO A 284 -8.46 11.83 -7.14
C PRO A 284 -8.89 12.93 -6.17
N THR A 285 -10.09 12.78 -5.61
CA THR A 285 -10.61 13.73 -4.63
C THR A 285 -9.78 13.58 -3.35
N PRO A 286 -9.30 14.67 -2.72
CA PRO A 286 -8.52 14.56 -1.49
C PRO A 286 -9.29 13.79 -0.42
N VAL A 287 -8.66 12.78 0.18
CA VAL A 287 -9.30 11.83 1.13
C VAL A 287 -10.04 12.56 2.26
N LEU A 288 -9.51 13.69 2.74
CA LEU A 288 -10.07 14.46 3.85
C LEU A 288 -11.04 15.58 3.41
N ALA A 289 -11.35 15.72 2.13
CA ALA A 289 -12.20 16.82 1.63
C ALA A 289 -13.60 16.81 2.27
N HIS A 290 -14.13 15.63 2.58
CA HIS A 290 -15.43 15.43 3.22
C HIS A 290 -15.51 15.99 4.65
N LEU A 291 -14.38 16.27 5.31
CA LEU A 291 -14.34 16.78 6.68
C LEU A 291 -14.58 18.29 6.78
N ARG A 292 -14.58 19.03 5.66
CA ARG A 292 -14.71 20.50 5.67
C ARG A 292 -16.03 20.92 6.33
N GLY A 293 -15.94 21.73 7.39
CA GLY A 293 -17.10 22.24 8.13
C GLY A 293 -17.65 21.30 9.21
N THR A 294 -16.97 20.18 9.48
CA THR A 294 -17.35 19.23 10.54
C THR A 294 -16.51 19.42 11.80
N THR A 295 -17.06 19.01 12.94
CA THR A 295 -16.34 18.89 14.22
C THR A 295 -16.37 17.43 14.64
N GLN A 296 -15.22 16.86 15.00
CA GLN A 296 -15.09 15.47 15.40
C GLN A 296 -14.26 15.35 16.68
N LYS A 297 -14.51 14.30 17.47
CA LYS A 297 -13.64 13.95 18.58
C LYS A 297 -12.28 13.50 18.03
N VAL A 298 -11.20 13.93 18.69
CA VAL A 298 -9.84 13.56 18.30
C VAL A 298 -9.55 12.09 18.65
N SER A 299 -8.94 11.36 17.72
CA SER A 299 -8.57 9.95 17.96
C SER A 299 -7.51 9.81 19.05
N ARG A 300 -7.49 8.67 19.74
CA ARG A 300 -6.55 8.40 20.85
C ARG A 300 -5.09 8.57 20.44
N ILE A 301 -4.71 8.02 19.28
CA ILE A 301 -3.35 8.16 18.74
C ILE A 301 -2.97 9.63 18.52
N ARG A 302 -3.88 10.45 17.98
CA ARG A 302 -3.64 11.88 17.76
C ARG A 302 -3.53 12.65 19.08
N GLN A 303 -4.32 12.29 20.10
CA GLN A 303 -4.18 12.86 21.45
C GLN A 303 -2.80 12.57 22.04
N ILE A 304 -2.34 11.32 21.94
CA ILE A 304 -1.01 10.90 22.43
C ILE A 304 0.09 11.65 21.66
N THR A 305 0.03 11.70 20.33
CA THR A 305 0.98 12.46 19.51
C THR A 305 1.03 13.92 19.95
N ALA A 306 -0.11 14.59 20.09
CA ALA A 306 -0.17 16.00 20.48
C ALA A 306 0.41 16.27 21.88
N LYS A 307 0.15 15.36 22.83
CA LYS A 307 0.74 15.44 24.17
C LYS A 307 2.25 15.26 24.11
N LYS A 308 2.74 14.20 23.44
CA LYS A 308 4.16 13.82 23.40
C LYS A 308 5.02 14.82 22.63
N THR A 309 4.55 15.35 21.50
CA THR A 309 5.30 16.36 20.74
C THR A 309 5.40 17.68 21.51
N ARG A 310 4.34 18.07 22.23
CA ARG A 310 4.39 19.24 23.11
C ARG A 310 5.34 19.04 24.28
N GLU A 311 5.27 17.89 24.95
CA GLU A 311 6.21 17.52 26.03
C GLU A 311 7.66 17.59 25.54
N SER A 312 7.96 17.04 24.35
CA SER A 312 9.27 17.11 23.72
C SER A 312 9.78 18.55 23.55
N LEU A 313 8.97 19.44 22.95
CA LEU A 313 9.33 20.84 22.75
C LEU A 313 9.52 21.62 24.05
N GLN A 314 8.75 21.30 25.09
CA GLN A 314 8.86 21.96 26.39
C GLN A 314 10.05 21.47 27.20
N ALA A 315 10.43 20.19 27.02
CA ALA A 315 11.44 19.54 27.83
C ALA A 315 12.84 19.51 27.18
N THR A 316 13.02 19.96 25.94
CA THR A 316 14.31 19.89 25.22
C THR A 316 14.67 21.22 24.56
N ALA A 317 15.96 21.52 24.41
CA ALA A 317 16.43 22.73 23.73
C ALA A 317 16.69 22.45 22.25
N GLN A 318 15.64 22.30 21.45
CA GLN A 318 15.77 21.85 20.07
C GLN A 318 16.39 22.92 19.15
N LEU A 319 17.43 22.54 18.41
CA LEU A 319 17.99 23.31 17.29
C LEU A 319 18.10 22.41 16.06
N THR A 320 17.82 22.95 14.88
CA THR A 320 17.96 22.22 13.62
C THR A 320 19.11 22.79 12.79
N GLN A 321 20.04 21.93 12.38
CA GLN A 321 21.07 22.24 11.40
C GLN A 321 20.83 21.42 10.13
N THR A 322 20.95 22.04 8.95
CA THR A 322 20.70 21.36 7.67
C THR A 322 21.97 21.31 6.84
N HIS A 323 22.26 20.15 6.24
CA HIS A 323 23.29 20.02 5.21
C HIS A 323 22.68 19.60 3.88
N GLU A 324 23.26 20.10 2.80
CA GLU A 324 22.95 19.67 1.44
C GLU A 324 23.90 18.52 1.04
N VAL A 325 23.37 17.49 0.38
CA VAL A 325 24.12 16.30 -0.06
C VAL A 325 23.88 16.03 -1.54
N ASP A 326 24.96 15.82 -2.29
CA ASP A 326 24.91 15.34 -3.67
C ASP A 326 24.72 13.82 -3.73
N MET A 327 23.49 13.40 -4.02
CA MET A 327 23.07 12.01 -4.13
C MET A 327 23.34 11.42 -5.52
N ALA A 328 24.00 12.11 -6.45
CA ALA A 328 24.14 11.66 -7.84
C ALA A 328 24.78 10.26 -7.96
N LYS A 329 25.80 9.95 -7.14
CA LYS A 329 26.43 8.62 -7.13
C LYS A 329 25.48 7.55 -6.62
N ILE A 330 24.78 7.79 -5.51
CA ILE A 330 23.78 6.86 -4.96
C ILE A 330 22.64 6.63 -5.96
N VAL A 331 22.17 7.67 -6.64
CA VAL A 331 21.17 7.56 -7.72
C VAL A 331 21.68 6.66 -8.85
N GLY A 332 22.93 6.85 -9.28
CA GLY A 332 23.57 6.01 -10.29
C GLY A 332 23.72 4.55 -9.84
N LEU A 333 24.19 4.32 -8.62
CA LEU A 333 24.39 2.98 -8.06
C LEU A 333 23.07 2.24 -7.90
N ARG A 334 22.06 2.88 -7.33
CA ARG A 334 20.71 2.31 -7.21
C ARG A 334 20.16 1.94 -8.59
N ALA A 335 20.33 2.80 -9.60
CA ALA A 335 19.86 2.51 -10.95
C ALA A 335 20.50 1.26 -11.55
N LYS A 336 21.80 1.02 -11.27
CA LYS A 336 22.54 -0.17 -11.69
C LYS A 336 22.14 -1.43 -10.91
N ALA A 337 22.00 -1.33 -9.60
CA ALA A 337 21.82 -2.49 -8.71
C ALA A 337 20.37 -2.92 -8.49
N LYS A 338 19.38 -2.03 -8.65
CA LYS A 338 17.99 -2.25 -8.16
C LYS A 338 17.33 -3.55 -8.62
N ALA A 339 17.61 -4.00 -9.84
CA ALA A 339 16.98 -5.21 -10.40
C ALA A 339 17.57 -6.47 -9.73
N ALA A 340 18.89 -6.62 -9.78
CA ALA A 340 19.60 -7.73 -9.15
C ALA A 340 19.39 -7.76 -7.62
N PHE A 341 19.30 -6.59 -6.99
CA PHE A 341 19.01 -6.49 -5.56
C PHE A 341 17.60 -6.99 -5.23
N ALA A 342 16.59 -6.60 -6.01
CA ALA A 342 15.22 -7.07 -5.81
C ALA A 342 15.10 -8.58 -6.02
N GLU A 343 15.79 -9.13 -7.02
CA GLU A 343 15.85 -10.57 -7.28
C GLU A 343 16.51 -11.34 -6.12
N ARG A 344 17.61 -10.82 -5.56
CA ARG A 344 18.36 -11.47 -4.48
C ARG A 344 17.71 -11.34 -3.10
N GLU A 345 17.21 -10.14 -2.77
CA GLU A 345 16.77 -9.80 -1.41
C GLU A 345 15.24 -9.86 -1.24
N GLY A 346 14.49 -10.02 -2.33
CA GLY A 346 13.02 -10.03 -2.31
C GLY A 346 12.38 -8.68 -1.98
N VAL A 347 13.17 -7.61 -1.89
CA VAL A 347 12.70 -6.25 -1.58
C VAL A 347 13.31 -5.21 -2.50
N ASN A 348 12.56 -4.14 -2.77
CA ASN A 348 13.02 -3.06 -3.62
C ASN A 348 14.14 -2.25 -2.96
N LEU A 349 15.22 -2.01 -3.71
CA LEU A 349 16.26 -1.09 -3.29
C LEU A 349 15.72 0.35 -3.35
N THR A 350 15.55 1.00 -2.20
CA THR A 350 15.18 2.43 -2.09
C THR A 350 16.37 3.28 -1.64
N PHE A 351 16.21 4.60 -1.51
CA PHE A 351 17.27 5.48 -1.01
C PHE A 351 17.43 5.42 0.52
N LEU A 352 16.37 5.04 1.23
CA LEU A 352 16.34 5.08 2.70
C LEU A 352 17.39 4.16 3.34
N PRO A 353 17.63 2.91 2.88
CA PRO A 353 18.69 2.05 3.44
C PRO A 353 20.11 2.64 3.32
N PHE A 354 20.42 3.37 2.24
CA PHE A 354 21.72 4.04 2.11
C PHE A 354 21.90 5.13 3.16
N ILE A 355 20.86 5.95 3.37
CA ILE A 355 20.88 7.05 4.35
C ILE A 355 20.88 6.50 5.77
N ALA A 356 20.07 5.48 6.04
CA ALA A 356 20.05 4.78 7.32
C ALA A 356 21.42 4.19 7.66
N LYS A 357 22.05 3.47 6.71
CA LYS A 357 23.39 2.91 6.90
C LYS A 357 24.44 3.99 7.17
N ALA A 358 24.42 5.09 6.39
CA ALA A 358 25.33 6.20 6.60
C ALA A 358 25.14 6.90 7.95
N ALA A 359 23.89 7.06 8.41
CA ALA A 359 23.57 7.62 9.71
C ALA A 359 24.03 6.70 10.85
N ILE A 360 23.74 5.40 10.77
CA ILE A 360 24.18 4.40 11.75
C ILE A 360 25.71 4.36 11.86
N ASP A 361 26.42 4.34 10.73
CA ASP A 361 27.89 4.36 10.72
C ASP A 361 28.44 5.65 11.35
N ALA A 362 27.77 6.78 11.12
CA ALA A 362 28.14 8.04 11.75
C ALA A 362 27.86 8.04 13.27
N LEU A 363 26.78 7.41 13.75
CA LEU A 363 26.47 7.33 15.18
C LEU A 363 27.59 6.63 15.96
N LYS A 364 28.21 5.58 15.39
CA LYS A 364 29.37 4.89 15.97
C LYS A 364 30.60 5.78 16.12
N ILE A 365 30.73 6.80 15.27
CA ILE A 365 31.86 7.75 15.28
C ILE A 365 31.55 8.94 16.20
N HIS A 366 30.28 9.29 16.36
CA HIS A 366 29.80 10.44 17.13
C HIS A 366 28.87 9.99 18.26
N PRO A 367 29.39 9.36 19.32
CA PRO A 367 28.57 8.71 20.36
C PRO A 367 27.70 9.68 21.15
N ASN A 368 28.06 10.98 21.20
CA ASN A 368 27.24 12.02 21.80
C ASN A 368 25.92 12.28 21.04
N ILE A 369 25.83 11.90 19.77
CA ILE A 369 24.58 11.95 18.99
C ILE A 369 23.70 10.74 19.34
N ASN A 370 24.31 9.58 19.61
CA ASN A 370 23.65 8.36 20.09
C ASN A 370 23.61 8.32 21.63
N ALA A 371 23.05 9.36 22.24
CA ALA A 371 23.00 9.51 23.69
C ALA A 371 21.70 10.18 24.14
N SER A 372 21.46 10.17 25.45
CA SER A 372 20.37 10.90 26.09
C SER A 372 20.86 11.67 27.32
N TYR A 373 20.28 12.83 27.56
CA TYR A 373 20.50 13.62 28.77
C TYR A 373 19.30 13.51 29.71
N ASN A 374 19.54 13.10 30.95
CA ASN A 374 18.56 13.13 32.02
C ASN A 374 18.84 14.33 32.93
N GLU A 375 17.94 15.32 32.90
CA GLU A 375 18.10 16.55 33.67
C GLU A 375 17.89 16.33 35.18
N ASP A 376 17.02 15.39 35.57
CA ASP A 376 16.72 15.09 36.96
C ASP A 376 17.93 14.44 37.65
N THR A 377 18.55 13.44 37.00
CA THR A 377 19.74 12.76 37.53
C THR A 377 21.05 13.48 37.17
N LYS A 378 21.00 14.43 36.23
CA LYS A 378 22.16 15.16 35.67
C LYS A 378 23.17 14.23 34.99
N GLU A 379 22.68 13.14 34.42
CA GLU A 379 23.51 12.11 33.78
C GLU A 379 23.33 12.13 32.26
N ILE A 380 24.42 11.80 31.56
CA ILE A 380 24.40 11.51 30.13
C ILE A 380 24.55 10.01 29.99
N THR A 381 23.59 9.38 29.30
CA THR A 381 23.70 7.98 28.88
C THR A 381 24.17 7.92 27.44
N TYR A 382 25.33 7.32 27.21
CA TYR A 382 25.83 6.98 25.88
C TYR A 382 25.42 5.55 25.59
N TYR A 383 24.69 5.32 24.51
CA TYR A 383 24.22 3.97 24.17
C TYR A 383 25.34 3.16 23.50
N ASP A 384 25.37 1.85 23.79
CA ASP A 384 26.34 0.90 23.24
C ASP A 384 25.88 0.23 21.93
N ALA A 385 24.64 0.52 21.50
CA ALA A 385 24.06 0.05 20.26
C ALA A 385 23.21 1.14 19.58
N GLU A 386 23.07 1.04 18.26
CA GLU A 386 22.17 1.90 17.47
C GLU A 386 20.81 1.21 17.27
N HIS A 387 19.77 1.73 17.91
CA HIS A 387 18.38 1.32 17.71
C HIS A 387 17.67 2.38 16.86
N LEU A 388 17.43 2.06 15.59
CA LEU A 388 16.96 3.04 14.62
C LEU A 388 15.43 3.12 14.60
N GLY A 389 14.88 4.20 15.16
CA GLY A 389 13.52 4.62 14.92
C GLY A 389 13.33 5.14 13.49
N PHE A 390 12.19 4.87 12.86
CA PHE A 390 11.86 5.52 11.60
C PHE A 390 10.37 5.81 11.47
N ALA A 391 10.05 6.99 10.94
CA ALA A 391 8.67 7.45 10.85
C ALA A 391 7.93 6.82 9.66
N ILE A 392 6.71 6.34 9.92
CA ILE A 392 5.83 5.67 8.95
C ILE A 392 4.46 6.33 9.00
N ASP A 393 4.05 6.86 7.86
CA ASP A 393 2.71 7.39 7.68
C ASP A 393 1.72 6.25 7.44
N THR A 394 0.65 6.22 8.23
CA THR A 394 -0.44 5.24 8.16
C THR A 394 -1.77 5.97 8.19
N ASP A 395 -2.85 5.32 7.78
CA ASP A 395 -4.20 5.91 7.80
C ASP A 395 -4.66 6.30 9.22
N LYS A 396 -4.12 5.63 10.25
CA LYS A 396 -4.40 5.92 11.66
C LYS A 396 -3.57 7.09 12.18
N GLY A 397 -2.48 7.45 11.50
CA GLY A 397 -1.55 8.52 11.87
C GLY A 397 -0.09 8.10 11.77
N LEU A 398 0.79 8.98 12.25
CA LEU A 398 2.23 8.76 12.22
C LEU A 398 2.64 7.79 13.34
N LEU A 399 3.38 6.74 12.97
CA LEU A 399 4.03 5.82 13.88
C LEU A 399 5.56 5.93 13.72
N SER A 400 6.31 5.69 14.79
CA SER A 400 7.78 5.65 14.76
C SER A 400 8.30 4.33 15.35
N PRO A 401 8.12 3.20 14.66
CA PRO A 401 8.68 1.94 15.12
C PRO A 401 10.22 1.93 15.04
N VAL A 402 10.81 0.97 15.72
CA VAL A 402 12.25 0.86 15.97
C VAL A 402 12.79 -0.46 15.41
N ILE A 403 13.86 -0.35 14.62
CA ILE A 403 14.72 -1.48 14.27
C ILE A 403 15.77 -1.60 15.37
N HIS A 404 15.62 -2.59 16.24
CA HIS A 404 16.60 -2.87 17.29
C HIS A 404 17.89 -3.43 16.71
N TYR A 405 19.04 -3.04 17.30
CA TYR A 405 20.37 -3.45 16.84
C TYR A 405 20.61 -3.18 15.35
N ALA A 406 20.09 -2.06 14.84
CA ALA A 406 20.27 -1.64 13.46
C ALA A 406 21.76 -1.45 13.11
N GLY A 407 22.59 -1.16 14.12
CA GLY A 407 24.05 -1.12 14.07
C GLY A 407 24.71 -2.34 13.44
N ASP A 408 24.13 -3.53 13.58
CA ASP A 408 24.72 -4.79 13.14
C ASP A 408 24.23 -5.22 11.75
N LEU A 409 23.27 -4.49 11.19
CA LEU A 409 22.66 -4.85 9.92
C LEU A 409 23.47 -4.34 8.73
N SER A 410 23.58 -5.19 7.71
CA SER A 410 24.05 -4.78 6.38
C SER A 410 23.02 -3.86 5.70
N LEU A 411 23.41 -3.21 4.60
CA LEU A 411 22.47 -2.42 3.80
C LEU A 411 21.24 -3.24 3.35
N ALA A 412 21.47 -4.51 2.99
CA ALA A 412 20.39 -5.44 2.65
C ALA A 412 19.52 -5.82 3.86
N GLY A 413 20.14 -6.06 5.02
CA GLY A 413 19.43 -6.30 6.28
C GLY A 413 18.53 -5.12 6.67
N LEU A 414 19.05 -3.90 6.57
CA LEU A 414 18.27 -2.67 6.80
C LEU A 414 17.11 -2.55 5.81
N ALA A 415 17.34 -2.81 4.52
CA ALA A 415 16.28 -2.75 3.52
C ALA A 415 15.13 -3.72 3.82
N ARG A 416 15.44 -4.97 4.18
CA ARG A 416 14.44 -5.98 4.56
C ARG A 416 13.70 -5.58 5.85
N ALA A 417 14.43 -5.16 6.89
CA ALA A 417 13.84 -4.75 8.16
C ALA A 417 12.90 -3.55 8.01
N ILE A 418 13.29 -2.54 7.24
CA ILE A 418 12.45 -1.36 6.96
C ILE A 418 11.16 -1.77 6.25
N VAL A 419 11.24 -2.65 5.24
CA VAL A 419 10.06 -3.08 4.48
C VAL A 419 9.12 -3.91 5.35
N ASP A 420 9.64 -4.87 6.11
CA ASP A 420 8.85 -5.71 7.02
C ASP A 420 8.13 -4.87 8.07
N ILE A 421 8.87 -4.06 8.83
CA ILE A 421 8.28 -3.22 9.89
C ILE A 421 7.28 -2.22 9.29
N ALA A 422 7.55 -1.66 8.10
CA ALA A 422 6.59 -0.77 7.45
C ALA A 422 5.31 -1.46 6.98
N ALA A 423 5.39 -2.70 6.51
CA ALA A 423 4.20 -3.48 6.20
C ALA A 423 3.38 -3.73 7.47
N ARG A 424 4.03 -4.18 8.55
CA ARG A 424 3.38 -4.46 9.83
C ARG A 424 2.82 -3.21 10.51
N ALA A 425 3.48 -2.07 10.39
CA ALA A 425 2.95 -0.78 10.86
C ALA A 425 1.63 -0.41 10.17
N ARG A 426 1.55 -0.59 8.85
CA ARG A 426 0.33 -0.30 8.09
C ARG A 426 -0.79 -1.31 8.36
N SER A 427 -0.44 -2.59 8.54
CA SER A 427 -1.41 -3.64 8.84
C SER A 427 -1.83 -3.68 10.31
N GLY A 428 -1.18 -2.92 11.19
CA GLY A 428 -1.45 -2.91 12.63
C GLY A 428 -0.84 -4.09 13.41
N ASN A 429 0.13 -4.79 12.83
CA ASN A 429 0.79 -5.99 13.39
C ASN A 429 2.21 -5.70 13.93
N LEU A 430 2.44 -4.47 14.43
CA LEU A 430 3.69 -4.15 15.12
C LEU A 430 3.74 -4.87 16.47
N LYS A 431 4.92 -5.32 16.84
CA LYS A 431 5.14 -5.89 18.17
C LYS A 431 5.33 -4.76 19.19
N PRO A 432 4.92 -4.94 20.46
CA PRO A 432 5.06 -3.90 21.48
C PRO A 432 6.50 -3.38 21.64
N GLU A 433 7.49 -4.27 21.56
CA GLU A 433 8.91 -3.91 21.68
C GLU A 433 9.39 -3.00 20.54
N GLU A 434 8.75 -3.03 19.38
CA GLU A 434 9.11 -2.21 18.22
C GLU A 434 8.61 -0.77 18.35
N LEU A 435 7.81 -0.44 19.37
CA LEU A 435 7.30 0.92 19.60
C LEU A 435 8.15 1.74 20.58
N SER A 436 9.24 1.16 21.10
CA SER A 436 10.07 1.80 22.13
C SER A 436 11.54 1.41 22.01
N GLY A 437 12.41 2.06 22.79
CA GLY A 437 13.84 1.73 22.86
C GLY A 437 14.70 2.26 21.71
N GLY A 438 14.15 3.09 20.81
CA GLY A 438 14.94 3.76 19.79
C GLY A 438 15.91 4.77 20.40
N THR A 439 17.14 4.82 19.89
CA THR A 439 18.20 5.74 20.33
C THR A 439 18.39 6.90 19.35
N PHE A 440 18.00 6.71 18.09
CA PHE A 440 18.04 7.72 17.04
C PHE A 440 16.87 7.51 16.08
N THR A 441 16.30 8.58 15.52
CA THR A 441 15.18 8.48 14.59
C THR A 441 15.47 9.13 13.23
N ILE A 442 15.02 8.47 12.15
CA ILE A 442 14.95 9.05 10.81
C ILE A 442 13.49 9.32 10.41
N THR A 443 13.21 10.48 9.82
CA THR A 443 11.92 10.77 9.18
C THR A 443 12.09 11.16 7.72
N ASN A 444 11.30 10.54 6.84
CA ASN A 444 11.37 10.82 5.40
C ASN A 444 10.13 11.56 4.90
N ILE A 445 10.27 12.88 4.82
CA ILE A 445 9.26 13.82 4.29
C ILE A 445 9.41 14.03 2.78
N GLY A 446 10.55 13.62 2.20
CA GLY A 446 10.84 13.81 0.78
C GLY A 446 9.90 13.06 -0.16
N SER A 447 9.26 11.99 0.33
CA SER A 447 8.20 11.26 -0.39
C SER A 447 6.99 12.13 -0.71
N GLN A 448 6.73 13.17 0.10
CA GLN A 448 5.66 14.15 -0.08
C GLN A 448 6.14 15.46 -0.74
N GLY A 449 7.38 15.49 -1.24
CA GLY A 449 7.95 16.63 -1.96
C GLY A 449 8.54 17.74 -1.09
N ALA A 450 8.57 17.58 0.24
CA ALA A 450 9.20 18.53 1.13
C ALA A 450 10.72 18.57 0.92
N LEU A 451 11.30 19.77 0.79
CA LEU A 451 12.75 19.93 0.63
C LEU A 451 13.48 19.73 1.95
N PHE A 452 12.95 20.28 3.04
CA PHE A 452 13.39 20.05 4.40
C PHE A 452 12.23 20.42 5.33
N ASP A 453 12.30 19.95 6.57
CA ASP A 453 11.43 20.32 7.68
C ASP A 453 12.30 20.29 8.95
N THR A 454 11.77 20.74 10.08
CA THR A 454 12.43 20.68 11.39
C THR A 454 11.76 19.61 12.24
N PRO A 455 12.25 18.36 12.26
CA PRO A 455 11.62 17.29 13.04
C PRO A 455 11.56 17.64 14.53
N ILE A 456 10.48 17.25 15.19
CA ILE A 456 10.37 17.36 16.66
C ILE A 456 10.94 16.07 17.26
N LEU A 457 11.87 16.20 18.20
CA LEU A 457 12.53 15.04 18.83
C LEU A 457 11.55 14.07 19.50
N VAL A 458 11.99 12.83 19.65
CA VAL A 458 11.31 11.77 20.41
C VAL A 458 12.15 11.45 21.66
N PRO A 459 11.99 12.19 22.77
CA PRO A 459 12.72 11.90 24.00
C PRO A 459 12.53 10.43 24.45
N PRO A 460 13.56 9.79 25.02
CA PRO A 460 14.82 10.39 25.49
C PRO A 460 15.90 10.62 24.41
N GLN A 461 15.61 10.34 23.13
CA GLN A 461 16.59 10.51 22.04
C GLN A 461 17.02 11.97 21.92
N ALA A 462 18.33 12.20 21.80
CA ALA A 462 18.88 13.54 21.68
C ALA A 462 18.89 14.10 20.26
N ALA A 463 18.66 13.29 19.22
CA ALA A 463 18.71 13.74 17.83
C ALA A 463 17.76 12.97 16.89
N MET A 464 17.32 13.64 15.84
CA MET A 464 16.46 13.10 14.80
C MET A 464 16.83 13.68 13.43
N LEU A 465 17.03 12.81 12.43
CA LEU A 465 17.40 13.18 11.07
C LEU A 465 16.16 13.19 10.15
N GLY A 466 15.87 14.34 9.57
CA GLY A 466 14.93 14.45 8.47
C GLY A 466 15.60 14.19 7.12
N ILE A 467 14.83 13.63 6.18
CA ILE A 467 15.26 13.38 4.80
C ILE A 467 14.35 14.16 3.85
N GLY A 468 14.92 15.12 3.15
CA GLY A 468 14.28 15.90 2.12
C GLY A 468 14.12 15.18 0.77
N ALA A 469 13.29 15.74 -0.10
CA ALA A 469 13.11 15.25 -1.46
C ALA A 469 14.42 15.31 -2.26
N ILE A 470 14.71 14.23 -2.99
CA ILE A 470 15.84 14.19 -3.91
C ILE A 470 15.43 14.85 -5.24
N VAL A 471 15.97 16.04 -5.51
CA VAL A 471 15.56 16.88 -6.65
C VAL A 471 16.76 17.25 -7.52
N LYS A 472 16.53 17.35 -8.83
CA LYS A 472 17.58 17.79 -9.77
C LYS A 472 17.82 19.30 -9.62
N ARG A 473 19.07 19.70 -9.44
CA ARG A 473 19.51 21.10 -9.31
C ARG A 473 20.78 21.37 -10.14
N PRO A 474 20.93 22.55 -10.77
CA PRO A 474 22.21 22.97 -11.33
C PRO A 474 23.19 23.29 -10.20
N ARG A 475 24.43 22.79 -10.28
CA ARG A 475 25.46 22.93 -9.24
C ARG A 475 26.84 23.07 -9.88
N VAL A 476 27.74 23.79 -9.22
CA VAL A 476 29.16 23.82 -9.59
C VAL A 476 29.80 22.47 -9.23
N VAL A 477 30.36 21.83 -10.25
CA VAL A 477 31.08 20.57 -10.16
C VAL A 477 32.54 20.88 -10.40
N ILE A 478 33.38 20.37 -9.51
CA ILE A 478 34.84 20.45 -9.61
C ILE A 478 35.34 19.08 -10.04
N ASP A 479 36.07 19.01 -11.16
CA ASP A 479 36.69 17.76 -11.61
C ASP A 479 37.99 17.44 -10.84
N ALA A 480 38.60 16.29 -11.12
CA ALA A 480 39.84 15.87 -10.47
C ALA A 480 41.05 16.80 -10.74
N SER A 481 40.97 17.63 -11.78
CA SER A 481 41.98 18.63 -12.13
C SER A 481 41.67 20.01 -11.55
N GLY A 482 40.56 20.17 -10.83
CA GLY A 482 40.13 21.43 -10.23
C GLY A 482 39.33 22.34 -11.17
N ASN A 483 38.95 21.87 -12.36
CA ASN A 483 38.16 22.69 -13.28
C ASN A 483 36.70 22.76 -12.83
N GLU A 484 36.12 23.95 -12.89
CA GLU A 484 34.73 24.20 -12.55
C GLU A 484 33.81 24.07 -13.77
N SER A 485 32.67 23.40 -13.59
CA SER A 485 31.60 23.33 -14.59
C SER A 485 30.24 23.34 -13.92
N ILE A 486 29.20 23.76 -14.63
CA ILE A 486 27.82 23.64 -14.12
C ILE A 486 27.26 22.29 -14.59
N GLY A 487 26.87 21.45 -13.64
CA GLY A 487 26.24 20.15 -13.88
C GLY A 487 24.90 20.02 -13.18
N VAL A 488 24.03 19.15 -13.72
CA VAL A 488 22.80 18.76 -13.02
C VAL A 488 23.13 17.68 -12.01
N ARG A 489 22.75 17.92 -10.74
CA ARG A 489 22.97 17.01 -9.60
C ARG A 489 21.67 16.65 -8.92
N ALA A 490 21.63 15.45 -8.34
CA ALA A 490 20.51 15.00 -7.54
C ALA A 490 20.78 15.41 -6.10
N ILE A 491 20.07 16.41 -5.60
CA ILE A 491 20.35 17.04 -4.32
C ILE A 491 19.31 16.62 -3.29
N CYS A 492 19.76 16.31 -2.07
CA CYS A 492 18.94 16.04 -0.90
C CYS A 492 19.36 16.98 0.24
N TYR A 493 18.40 17.49 1.01
CA TYR A 493 18.68 18.17 2.28
C TYR A 493 18.48 17.22 3.45
N LEU A 494 19.42 17.28 4.39
CA LEU A 494 19.44 16.48 5.62
C LEU A 494 19.35 17.42 6.84
N PRO A 495 18.15 17.86 7.25
CA PRO A 495 17.95 18.55 8.52
C PRO A 495 18.13 17.60 9.70
N LEU A 496 19.03 17.90 10.62
CA LEU A 496 19.18 17.24 11.91
C LEU A 496 18.65 18.17 12.99
N THR A 497 17.55 17.77 13.65
CA THR A 497 17.18 18.38 14.93
C THR A 497 17.90 17.67 16.05
N TYR A 498 18.42 18.42 17.01
CA TYR A 498 19.12 17.89 18.17
C TYR A 498 18.81 18.69 19.44
N ASP A 499 18.97 18.06 20.60
CA ASP A 499 18.84 18.71 21.90
C ASP A 499 20.15 19.42 22.25
N HIS A 500 20.12 20.75 22.21
CA HIS A 500 21.28 21.60 22.45
C HIS A 500 21.78 21.55 23.91
N ARG A 501 21.05 20.91 24.83
CA ARG A 501 21.56 20.62 26.17
C ARG A 501 22.68 19.57 26.15
N LEU A 502 22.67 18.68 25.16
CA LEU A 502 23.64 17.59 25.02
C LEU A 502 24.57 17.77 23.81
N ILE A 503 24.04 18.27 22.69
CA ILE A 503 24.74 18.30 21.41
C ILE A 503 25.00 19.76 21.01
N ASP A 504 26.28 20.12 20.85
CA ASP A 504 26.64 21.44 20.34
C ASP A 504 26.56 21.49 18.80
N GLY A 505 26.41 22.69 18.24
CA GLY A 505 26.35 22.88 16.78
C GLY A 505 27.60 22.39 16.02
N ALA A 506 28.77 22.35 16.67
CA ALA A 506 29.97 21.76 16.09
C ALA A 506 29.86 20.24 15.97
N ASP A 507 29.24 19.57 16.94
CA ASP A 507 29.05 18.12 16.94
C ASP A 507 28.02 17.70 15.91
N ALA A 508 26.88 18.40 15.87
CA ALA A 508 25.86 18.24 14.82
C ALA A 508 26.47 18.42 13.42
N GLY A 509 27.31 19.43 13.23
CA GLY A 509 28.00 19.69 11.96
C GLY A 509 28.98 18.59 11.56
N ARG A 510 29.77 18.06 12.51
CA ARG A 510 30.69 16.93 12.26
C ARG A 510 29.93 15.65 11.91
N PHE A 511 28.83 15.36 12.62
CA PHE A 511 27.97 14.23 12.34
C PHE A 511 27.36 14.31 10.93
N LEU A 512 26.73 15.44 10.58
CA LEU A 512 26.16 15.66 9.25
C LEU A 512 27.22 15.64 8.14
N THR A 513 28.41 16.18 8.39
CA THR A 513 29.54 16.12 7.45
C THR A 513 29.98 14.67 7.21
N THR A 514 29.99 13.84 8.25
CA THR A 514 30.32 12.40 8.13
C THR A 514 29.30 11.68 7.25
N ILE A 515 28.00 11.91 7.48
CA ILE A 515 26.93 11.36 6.64
C ILE A 515 27.06 11.84 5.19
N LYS A 516 27.25 13.16 5.01
CA LYS A 516 27.43 13.78 3.69
C LYS A 516 28.57 13.12 2.93
N HIS A 517 29.74 12.98 3.55
CA HIS A 517 30.90 12.34 2.92
C HIS A 517 30.60 10.88 2.55
N ARG A 518 30.00 10.10 3.46
CA ARG A 518 29.66 8.69 3.20
C ARG A 518 28.72 8.54 1.99
N LEU A 519 27.72 9.42 1.87
CA LEU A 519 26.75 9.40 0.77
C LEU A 519 27.35 9.92 -0.55
N GLU A 520 28.15 11.00 -0.51
CA GLU A 520 28.80 11.59 -1.70
C GLU A 520 29.97 10.78 -2.23
N GLU A 521 30.66 10.02 -1.37
CA GLU A 521 31.64 9.03 -1.78
C GLU A 521 30.96 7.92 -2.58
N GLY A 522 29.82 7.45 -2.09
CA GLY A 522 28.98 6.45 -2.74
C GLY A 522 29.54 5.03 -2.66
N ALA A 523 30.54 4.76 -1.82
CA ALA A 523 31.20 3.45 -1.72
C ALA A 523 30.30 2.37 -1.05
N PHE A 524 29.30 1.89 -1.79
CA PHE A 524 28.31 0.87 -1.40
C PHE A 524 28.27 -0.30 -2.40
N GLU A 525 29.19 -0.35 -3.36
CA GLU A 525 29.25 -1.40 -4.39
C GLU A 525 29.34 -2.79 -3.76
N ALA A 526 30.21 -2.95 -2.75
CA ALA A 526 30.36 -4.21 -2.02
C ALA A 526 29.05 -4.65 -1.34
N ASP A 527 28.31 -3.71 -0.74
CA ASP A 527 27.00 -3.99 -0.11
C ASP A 527 25.93 -4.42 -1.13
N LEU A 528 26.11 -4.04 -2.40
CA LEU A 528 25.19 -4.34 -3.49
C LEU A 528 25.59 -5.56 -4.31
N GLY A 529 26.82 -6.06 -4.14
CA GLY A 529 27.41 -7.13 -4.93
C GLY A 529 27.79 -6.69 -6.35
N LEU A 530 28.29 -5.46 -6.48
CA LEU A 530 28.75 -4.84 -7.75
C LEU A 530 30.27 -4.83 -7.89
#